data_AF-A0A227IP59-F1
#
_entry.id   AF-A0A227IP59-F1
#
_cell.length_a   1.000
_cell.length_b   1.000
_cell.length_c   1.000
_cell.angle_alpha   90.00
_cell.angle_beta   90.00
_cell.angle_gamma   90.00
#
_symmetry.space_group_name_H-M   'P 1'
#
loop_
_entity.id
_entity.type
_entity.pdbx_description
1 polymer ?
#
loop_
_entity_poly.entity_id
_entity_poly.type
_entity_poly.pdbx_seq_one_letter_code
_entity_poly.pdbx_strand_id
1 'polypeptide(L)'
;VFDYSDKPSNSGCYRCLYPFDELQQTMKCSETGIIGPVVGTLGNYQALAAIQKLAIDRFHVECGQLHLFDGLRMNWQTMSIT
;
A
#
# COMPACT_ATOMS: atom_id res chain seq x y z
N VAL A 1 -4.44 -3.60 1.14
CA VAL A 1 -4.17 -4.34 -0.13
C VAL A 1 -5.31 -4.08 -1.10
N PHE A 2 -5.06 -3.88 -2.40
CA PHE A 2 -6.14 -3.73 -3.38
C PHE A 2 -6.76 -5.11 -3.65
N ASP A 3 -8.08 -5.23 -3.55
CA ASP A 3 -8.76 -6.50 -3.80
C ASP A 3 -8.81 -6.79 -5.31
N TYR A 4 -8.50 -8.02 -5.71
CA TYR A 4 -8.57 -8.52 -7.09
C TYR A 4 -9.92 -9.19 -7.38
N SER A 5 -10.86 -9.20 -6.43
CA SER A 5 -12.14 -9.90 -6.62
C SER A 5 -12.95 -9.33 -7.80
N ASP A 6 -13.38 -10.22 -8.72
CA ASP A 6 -14.25 -9.91 -9.87
C ASP A 6 -15.68 -9.48 -9.49
N LYS A 7 -15.99 -9.40 -8.18
CA LYS A 7 -17.27 -8.87 -7.71
C LYS A 7 -17.19 -7.35 -7.78
N PRO A 8 -18.29 -6.64 -8.13
CA PRO A 8 -18.37 -5.19 -8.01
C PRO A 8 -18.39 -4.83 -6.52
N SER A 9 -17.24 -4.98 -5.87
CA SER A 9 -17.02 -4.51 -4.52
C SER A 9 -16.60 -3.06 -4.61
N ASN A 10 -17.05 -2.27 -3.65
CA ASN A 10 -16.84 -0.84 -3.52
C ASN A 10 -15.36 -0.51 -3.18
N SER A 11 -14.40 -1.19 -3.81
CA SER A 11 -12.97 -1.09 -3.50
C SER A 11 -12.31 -0.15 -4.51
N GLY A 12 -11.78 0.97 -4.03
CA GLY A 12 -11.06 1.90 -4.88
C GLY A 12 -9.82 1.26 -5.51
N CYS A 13 -9.56 1.59 -6.77
CA CYS A 13 -8.43 1.10 -7.54
C CYS A 13 -7.16 1.94 -7.29
N TYR A 14 -5.97 1.42 -7.62
CA TYR A 14 -4.73 2.21 -7.50
C TYR A 14 -4.80 3.52 -8.32
N ARG A 15 -5.32 3.46 -9.54
CA ARG A 15 -5.52 4.64 -10.41
C ARG A 15 -6.56 5.62 -9.87
N CYS A 16 -7.51 5.14 -9.06
CA CYS A 16 -8.54 5.95 -8.42
C CYS A 16 -7.92 6.80 -7.30
N LEU A 17 -6.95 6.22 -6.56
CA LEU A 17 -6.16 6.93 -5.56
C LEU A 17 -5.06 7.82 -6.18
N TYR A 18 -4.42 7.34 -7.25
CA TYR A 18 -3.31 8.01 -7.93
C TYR A 18 -3.65 8.27 -9.42
N PRO A 19 -4.38 9.34 -9.74
CA PRO A 19 -4.66 9.74 -11.13
C PRO A 19 -3.38 10.31 -11.76
N PHE A 20 -2.57 9.47 -12.42
CA PHE A 20 -1.27 9.87 -12.99
C PHE A 20 -1.30 11.08 -13.92
N ASP A 21 -2.45 11.40 -14.53
CA ASP A 21 -2.58 12.50 -15.49
C ASP A 21 -2.78 13.85 -14.77
N GLU A 22 -3.16 13.83 -13.49
CA GLU A 22 -3.48 15.00 -12.67
C GLU A 22 -2.40 15.27 -11.60
N LEU A 23 -1.49 14.32 -11.37
CA LEU A 23 -0.45 14.44 -10.34
C LEU A 23 0.80 15.13 -10.88
N GLN A 24 1.31 16.09 -10.10
CA GLN A 24 2.62 16.66 -10.36
C GLN A 24 3.70 15.58 -10.28
N GLN A 25 4.70 15.65 -11.16
CA GLN A 25 5.86 14.79 -11.09
C GLN A 25 6.59 15.02 -9.75
N THR A 26 6.57 14.02 -8.89
CA THR A 26 7.39 13.99 -7.69
C THR A 26 8.83 13.65 -8.04
N MET A 27 9.76 14.16 -7.22
CA MET A 27 11.18 13.83 -7.33
C MET A 27 11.38 12.31 -7.20
N LYS A 28 12.30 11.75 -7.98
CA LYS A 28 12.56 10.31 -7.97
C LYS A 28 13.33 9.92 -6.70
N CYS A 29 13.17 8.68 -6.24
CA CYS A 29 14.00 8.14 -5.15
C CYS A 29 15.50 8.25 -5.43
N SER A 30 15.92 8.20 -6.70
CA SER A 30 17.31 8.40 -7.12
C SER A 30 17.83 9.83 -6.92
N GLU A 31 16.93 10.81 -6.79
CA GLU A 31 17.24 12.24 -6.63
C GLU A 31 17.17 12.67 -5.17
N THR A 32 16.13 12.23 -4.43
CA THR A 32 15.90 12.64 -3.03
C THR A 32 16.41 11.63 -2.00
N GLY A 33 16.68 10.38 -2.41
CA GLY A 33 17.04 9.29 -1.51
C GLY A 33 15.85 8.65 -0.80
N ILE A 34 16.07 7.48 -0.19
CA ILE A 34 15.09 6.75 0.62
C ILE A 34 15.79 6.01 1.77
N ILE A 35 15.18 6.01 2.96
CA ILE A 35 15.73 5.33 4.14
C ILE A 35 15.50 3.81 4.00
N GLY A 36 16.60 3.04 3.92
CA GLY A 36 16.57 1.58 3.71
C GLY A 36 15.64 0.81 4.66
N PRO A 37 15.72 1.03 5.99
CA PRO A 37 14.80 0.39 6.93
C PRO A 37 13.31 0.69 6.71
N VAL A 38 12.96 1.86 6.16
CA VAL A 38 11.56 2.23 5.89
C VAL A 38 11.03 1.39 4.73
N VAL A 39 11.74 1.35 3.61
CA VAL A 39 11.33 0.52 2.46
C VAL A 39 11.42 -0.98 2.77
N GLY A 40 12.40 -1.41 3.58
CA GLY A 40 12.51 -2.79 4.05
C GLY A 40 11.31 -3.22 4.92
N THR A 41 10.83 -2.33 5.80
CA THR A 41 9.62 -2.55 6.59
C THR A 41 8.40 -2.75 5.70
N LEU A 42 8.20 -1.88 4.71
CA LEU A 42 7.09 -1.99 3.77
C LEU A 42 7.18 -3.26 2.90
N GLY A 43 8.38 -3.65 2.47
CA GLY A 43 8.59 -4.90 1.72
C GLY A 43 8.23 -6.14 2.54
N ASN A 44 8.68 -6.21 3.81
CA ASN A 44 8.31 -7.30 4.71
C ASN A 44 6.81 -7.32 5.00
N TYR A 45 6.18 -6.15 5.13
CA TYR A 45 4.74 -6.02 5.31
C TYR A 45 3.96 -6.61 4.12
N GLN A 46 4.38 -6.30 2.89
CA GLN A 46 3.80 -6.86 1.66
C GLN A 46 4.04 -8.37 1.54
N ALA A 47 5.26 -8.83 1.80
CA ALA A 47 5.61 -10.25 1.73
C ALA A 47 4.77 -11.08 2.71
N LEU A 48 4.58 -10.59 3.93
CA LEU A 48 3.75 -11.29 4.93
C LEU A 48 2.28 -11.35 4.50
N ALA A 49 1.73 -10.26 3.94
CA ALA A 49 0.37 -10.25 3.41
C ALA A 49 0.19 -11.25 2.25
N ALA A 50 1.17 -11.35 1.36
CA ALA A 50 1.16 -12.34 0.28
C ALA A 50 1.22 -13.77 0.81
N ILE A 51 2.10 -14.05 1.78
CA ILE A 51 2.19 -15.38 2.41
C ILE A 51 0.87 -15.76 3.08
N GLN A 52 0.22 -14.85 3.81
CA GLN A 52 -1.09 -15.11 4.43
C GLN A 52 -2.13 -15.50 3.37
N LYS A 53 -2.20 -14.76 2.26
CA LYS A 53 -3.12 -15.08 1.18
C LYS A 53 -2.83 -16.44 0.57
N LEU A 54 -1.57 -16.76 0.31
CA LEU A 54 -1.20 -18.03 -0.33
C LEU A 54 -1.35 -19.23 0.60
N ALA A 55 -1.03 -19.08 1.89
CA ALA A 55 -1.00 -20.19 2.83
C ALA A 55 -2.37 -20.52 3.42
N ILE A 56 -3.24 -19.53 3.63
CA ILE A 56 -4.53 -19.70 4.32
C ILE A 56 -5.71 -19.02 3.62
N ASP A 57 -5.53 -18.58 2.38
CA ASP A 57 -6.55 -17.92 1.53
C ASP A 57 -7.18 -16.65 2.13
N ARG A 58 -6.45 -15.95 3.02
CA ARG A 58 -6.93 -14.76 3.72
C ARG A 58 -5.87 -13.68 3.82
N PHE A 59 -6.29 -12.42 3.81
CA PHE A 59 -5.47 -11.30 4.26
C PHE A 59 -5.84 -10.98 5.71
N HIS A 60 -4.86 -10.84 6.61
CA HIS A 60 -5.11 -10.20 7.91
C HIS A 60 -4.96 -8.68 7.84
N VAL A 61 -4.34 -8.18 6.77
CA VAL A 61 -4.34 -6.77 6.44
C VAL A 61 -5.66 -6.43 5.73
N GLU A 62 -6.34 -5.38 6.18
CA GLU A 62 -7.60 -4.97 5.56
C GLU A 62 -7.38 -4.58 4.08
N CYS A 63 -8.27 -5.09 3.22
CA CYS A 63 -8.31 -4.71 1.81
C CYS A 63 -9.10 -3.42 1.63
N GLY A 64 -8.83 -2.67 0.57
CA GLY A 64 -9.47 -1.36 0.34
C GLY A 64 -9.02 -0.25 1.31
N GLN A 65 -7.91 -0.45 2.02
CA GLN A 65 -7.28 0.59 2.85
C GLN A 65 -5.87 0.92 2.35
N LEU A 66 -5.52 2.20 2.46
CA LEU A 66 -4.16 2.71 2.36
C LEU A 66 -3.52 2.67 3.74
N HIS A 67 -2.42 1.93 3.87
CA HIS A 67 -1.62 1.87 5.09
C HIS A 67 -0.38 2.73 4.89
N LEU A 68 -0.24 3.79 5.69
CA LEU A 68 0.94 4.65 5.70
C LEU A 68 1.78 4.36 6.93
N PHE A 69 3.08 4.20 6.70
CA PHE A 69 4.07 4.11 7.76
C PHE A 69 4.92 5.38 7.80
N ASP A 70 4.85 6.11 8.90
CA ASP A 70 5.74 7.24 9.17
C ASP A 70 6.99 6.72 9.89
N GLY A 71 8.11 6.64 9.15
CA GLY A 71 9.39 6.18 9.68
C GLY A 71 10.05 7.14 10.68
N LEU A 72 9.64 8.42 10.73
CA LEU A 72 10.16 9.39 11.69
C LEU A 72 9.43 9.27 13.04
N ARG A 73 8.10 9.14 13.01
CA ARG A 73 7.26 9.03 14.20
C ARG A 73 7.01 7.59 14.65
N MET A 74 7.44 6.61 13.85
CA MET A 74 7.23 5.18 14.10
C MET A 74 5.75 4.82 14.28
N ASN A 75 4.87 5.42 13.47
CA ASN A 75 3.44 5.19 13.56
C ASN A 75 2.84 4.67 12.25
N TRP A 76 1.70 4.01 12.39
CA TRP A 76 0.88 3.55 11.29
C TRP A 76 -0.40 4.37 11.23
N GLN A 77 -0.80 4.73 10.02
CA GLN A 77 -2.08 5.35 9.74
C GLN A 77 -2.80 4.53 8.68
N THR A 78 -4.10 4.35 8.84
CA THR A 78 -4.94 3.66 7.86
C THR A 78 -6.01 4.61 7.36
N MET A 79 -6.27 4.57 6.05
CA MET A 79 -7.30 5.36 5.40
C MET A 79 -8.11 4.46 4.48
N SER A 80 -9.44 4.56 4.55
CA SER A 80 -10.32 3.82 3.66
C SER A 80 -10.29 4.42 2.26
N ILE A 81 -10.12 3.57 1.25
CA ILE A 81 -10.17 3.92 -0.16
C ILE A 81 -11.55 3.47 -0.66
N THR A 82 -12.43 4.43 -0.88
CA THR A 82 -13.79 4.21 -1.39
C THR A 82 -13.84 4.43 -2.89
#